data_AF-A0A401Q9D5-F1
#
_entry.id   AF-A0A401Q9D5-F1
#
_cell.length_a   1.000
_cell.length_b   1.000
_cell.length_c   1.000
_cell.angle_alpha   90.00
_cell.angle_beta   90.00
_cell.angle_gamma   90.00
#
_symmetry.space_group_name_H-M   'P 1'
#
loop_
_entity.id
_entity.type
_entity.pdbx_description
1 polymer ?
#
loop_
_entity_poly.entity_id
_entity_poly.type
_entity_poly.pdbx_seq_one_letter_code
_entity_poly.pdbx_strand_id
1 'polypeptide(L)'
;MLSVHEVRLAEFDLRFQLLETASYNGQLVWKIRDYTRQKQEAVSGKILSLYSQPFYTSPFGYKMCARVYLNGDGMGKGTHLSLFFVVMRGEYDPLLPWPFRQKVTLALLDQGPSKKHMTDMFKPDPDSTSFRKPHTDMNIASGCPLFVPQPVLENETHHYIKDDTIFIKVTVDISDALEL
;
A
#
# COMPACT_ATOMS: atom_id res chain seq x y z
N MET A 1 -18.86 -16.57 -22.63
CA MET A 1 -19.22 -16.71 -21.19
C MET A 1 -18.11 -17.56 -20.60
N LEU A 2 -17.26 -17.02 -19.73
CA LEU A 2 -16.16 -17.79 -19.12
C LEU A 2 -16.75 -18.98 -18.34
N SER A 3 -16.11 -20.14 -18.42
CA SER A 3 -16.58 -21.33 -17.72
C SER A 3 -16.33 -21.19 -16.21
N VAL A 4 -17.15 -21.84 -15.37
CA VAL A 4 -16.98 -21.84 -13.90
C VAL A 4 -15.58 -22.32 -13.49
N HIS A 5 -14.96 -23.19 -14.29
CA HIS A 5 -13.60 -23.68 -14.06
C HIS A 5 -12.54 -22.60 -14.31
N GLU A 6 -12.68 -21.79 -15.37
CA GLU A 6 -11.76 -20.68 -15.66
C GLU A 6 -11.80 -19.62 -14.54
N VAL A 7 -12.99 -19.32 -14.01
CA VAL A 7 -13.14 -18.37 -12.89
C VAL A 7 -12.43 -18.90 -11.63
N ARG A 8 -12.59 -20.19 -11.31
CA ARG A 8 -11.92 -20.81 -10.15
C ARG A 8 -10.40 -20.87 -10.31
N LEU A 9 -9.91 -21.15 -11.52
CA LEU A 9 -8.47 -21.14 -11.81
C LEU A 9 -7.88 -19.74 -11.58
N ALA A 10 -8.55 -18.70 -12.09
CA ALA A 10 -8.12 -17.32 -11.87
C ALA A 10 -8.12 -16.94 -10.38
N GLU A 11 -9.09 -17.42 -9.59
CA GLU A 11 -9.13 -17.21 -8.15
C GLU A 11 -7.98 -17.92 -7.42
N PHE A 12 -7.66 -19.16 -7.83
CA PHE A 12 -6.51 -19.88 -7.28
C PHE A 12 -5.19 -19.22 -7.64
N ASP A 13 -5.00 -18.78 -8.88
CA ASP A 13 -3.80 -18.06 -9.30
C ASP A 13 -3.61 -16.77 -8.50
N LEU A 14 -4.69 -16.01 -8.29
CA LEU A 14 -4.67 -14.82 -7.45
C LEU A 14 -4.27 -15.16 -6.01
N ARG A 15 -4.88 -16.20 -5.43
CA ARG A 15 -4.55 -16.64 -4.07
C ARG A 15 -3.10 -17.10 -3.96
N PHE A 16 -2.57 -17.77 -5.00
CA PHE A 16 -1.19 -18.22 -5.04
C PHE A 16 -0.22 -17.04 -5.07
N GLN A 17 -0.46 -16.05 -5.93
CA GLN A 17 0.33 -14.82 -6.01
C GLN A 17 0.32 -14.03 -4.69
N LEU A 18 -0.84 -13.99 -4.00
CA LEU A 18 -0.94 -13.36 -2.69
C LEU A 18 -0.11 -14.10 -1.63
N LEU A 19 -0.07 -15.44 -1.67
CA LEU A 19 0.74 -16.24 -0.75
C LEU A 19 2.25 -16.08 -1.01
N GLU A 20 2.68 -16.03 -2.27
CA GLU A 20 4.09 -15.84 -2.64
C GLU A 20 4.63 -14.47 -2.22
N THR A 21 3.75 -13.46 -2.12
CA THR A 21 4.14 -12.06 -1.85
C THR A 21 3.76 -11.58 -0.45
N ALA A 22 3.12 -12.44 0.35
CA ALA A 22 2.76 -12.13 1.73
C ALA A 22 4.01 -11.96 2.59
N SER A 23 3.98 -10.95 3.45
CA SER A 23 5.04 -10.65 4.41
C SER A 23 4.47 -10.58 5.81
N TYR A 24 5.21 -11.06 6.80
CA TYR A 24 4.77 -11.22 8.19
C TYR A 24 5.72 -10.54 9.20
N ASN A 25 6.39 -9.48 8.78
CA ASN A 25 7.36 -8.75 9.61
C ASN A 25 7.11 -7.22 9.62
N GLY A 26 5.88 -6.81 9.31
CA GLY A 26 5.49 -5.41 9.20
C GLY A 26 6.06 -4.68 7.98
N GLN A 27 6.67 -5.38 7.01
CA GLN A 27 7.21 -4.76 5.81
C GLN A 27 6.47 -5.20 4.55
N LEU A 28 6.18 -4.24 3.68
CA LEU A 28 5.68 -4.43 2.33
C LEU A 28 6.68 -3.82 1.35
N VAL A 29 7.02 -4.56 0.30
CA VAL A 29 7.61 -3.99 -0.93
C VAL A 29 6.64 -4.27 -2.07
N TRP A 30 6.10 -3.21 -2.65
CA TRP A 30 5.09 -3.26 -3.69
C TRP A 30 5.66 -2.78 -5.01
N LYS A 31 5.71 -3.69 -5.99
CA LYS A 31 6.14 -3.43 -7.36
C LYS A 31 4.94 -3.08 -8.22
N ILE A 32 4.90 -1.87 -8.77
CA ILE A 32 3.88 -1.42 -9.71
C ILE A 32 4.54 -1.33 -11.09
N ARG A 33 4.18 -2.26 -11.99
CA ARG A 33 4.63 -2.30 -13.40
C ARG A 33 3.70 -1.46 -14.28
N ASP A 34 4.03 -1.27 -15.54
CA ASP A 34 3.21 -0.53 -16.52
C ASP A 34 2.79 0.87 -16.01
N TYR A 35 3.68 1.58 -15.31
CA TYR A 35 3.37 2.85 -14.65
C TYR A 35 2.66 3.81 -15.61
N THR A 36 3.18 3.95 -16.83
CA THR A 36 2.64 4.84 -17.86
C THR A 36 1.17 4.51 -18.18
N ARG A 37 0.86 3.24 -18.40
CA ARG A 37 -0.52 2.79 -18.69
C ARG A 37 -1.42 3.00 -17.48
N GLN A 38 -1.01 2.58 -16.29
CA GLN A 38 -1.82 2.71 -15.08
C GLN A 38 -2.08 4.17 -14.70
N LYS A 39 -1.09 5.04 -14.93
CA LYS A 39 -1.22 6.49 -14.76
C LYS A 39 -2.23 7.08 -15.74
N GLN A 40 -2.21 6.70 -17.02
CA GLN A 40 -3.21 7.13 -18.01
C GLN A 40 -4.62 6.67 -17.64
N GLU A 41 -4.78 5.46 -17.11
CA GLU A 41 -6.07 4.95 -16.60
C GLU A 41 -6.56 5.77 -15.39
N ALA A 42 -5.66 6.24 -14.53
CA ALA A 42 -5.99 7.14 -13.42
C ALA A 42 -6.35 8.55 -13.89
N VAL A 43 -5.67 9.08 -14.92
CA VAL A 43 -5.98 10.39 -15.52
C VAL A 43 -7.33 10.38 -16.22
N SER A 44 -7.63 9.33 -16.98
CA SER A 44 -8.92 9.17 -17.66
C SER A 44 -10.09 8.83 -16.72
N GLY A 45 -9.81 8.54 -15.45
CA GLY A 45 -10.82 8.17 -14.45
C GLY A 45 -11.29 6.72 -14.53
N LYS A 46 -10.69 5.89 -15.39
CA LYS A 46 -11.04 4.47 -15.54
C LYS A 46 -10.65 3.65 -14.31
N ILE A 47 -9.45 3.87 -13.77
CA ILE A 47 -8.95 3.21 -12.55
C ILE A 47 -8.27 4.26 -11.67
N LEU A 48 -8.96 4.76 -10.65
CA LEU A 48 -8.49 5.87 -9.83
C LEU A 48 -7.35 5.49 -8.89
N SER A 49 -7.36 4.27 -8.36
CA SER A 49 -6.42 3.81 -7.35
C SER A 49 -6.13 2.33 -7.46
N LEU A 50 -4.99 1.93 -6.92
CA LEU A 50 -4.54 0.54 -6.84
C LEU A 50 -4.39 0.13 -5.38
N TYR A 51 -4.53 -1.17 -5.10
CA TYR A 51 -4.25 -1.77 -3.81
C TYR A 51 -3.06 -2.72 -3.93
N SER A 52 -2.20 -2.75 -2.91
CA SER A 52 -1.14 -3.75 -2.80
C SER A 52 -1.69 -5.11 -2.38
N GLN A 53 -0.84 -6.12 -2.44
CA GLN A 53 -1.06 -7.35 -1.68
C GLN A 53 -1.15 -7.05 -0.16
N PRO A 54 -1.89 -7.85 0.62
CA PRO A 54 -1.86 -7.76 2.06
C PRO A 54 -0.48 -8.12 2.64
N PHE A 55 -0.13 -7.49 3.75
CA PHE A 55 1.03 -7.81 4.57
C PHE A 55 0.64 -7.70 6.05
N TYR A 56 1.45 -8.30 6.92
CA TYR A 56 1.12 -8.52 8.31
C TYR A 56 2.25 -8.08 9.23
N THR A 57 1.92 -7.69 10.46
CA THR A 57 2.93 -7.40 11.48
C THR A 57 3.62 -8.66 12.01
N SER A 58 2.91 -9.80 12.02
CA SER A 58 3.38 -11.13 12.40
C SER A 58 2.44 -12.20 11.78
N PRO A 59 2.74 -13.52 11.84
CA PRO A 59 1.85 -14.57 11.34
C PRO A 59 0.41 -14.50 11.87
N PHE A 60 0.24 -14.02 13.10
CA PHE A 60 -1.06 -13.86 13.77
C PHE A 60 -1.39 -12.38 14.09
N GLY A 61 -0.73 -11.47 13.37
CA GLY A 61 -0.77 -10.02 13.62
C GLY A 61 -1.83 -9.29 12.80
N TYR A 62 -1.72 -7.96 12.78
CA TYR A 62 -2.62 -7.10 12.01
C TYR A 62 -2.48 -7.37 10.52
N LYS A 63 -3.60 -7.45 9.80
CA LYS A 63 -3.62 -7.48 8.34
C LYS A 63 -3.72 -6.07 7.78
N MET A 64 -2.87 -5.74 6.81
CA MET A 64 -2.74 -4.38 6.29
C MET A 64 -2.49 -4.40 4.78
N CYS A 65 -2.73 -3.29 4.10
CA CYS A 65 -2.28 -3.08 2.72
C CYS A 65 -1.98 -1.60 2.47
N ALA A 66 -1.44 -1.30 1.30
CA ALA A 66 -1.27 0.05 0.80
C ALA A 66 -2.28 0.35 -0.31
N ARG A 67 -2.65 1.62 -0.42
CA ARG A 67 -3.47 2.14 -1.52
C ARG A 67 -2.76 3.34 -2.16
N VAL A 68 -2.58 3.33 -3.48
CA VAL A 68 -1.96 4.44 -4.21
C VAL A 68 -2.91 5.03 -5.24
N TYR A 69 -2.86 6.35 -5.39
CA TYR A 69 -3.46 7.08 -6.50
C TYR A 69 -2.34 7.68 -7.35
N LEU A 70 -2.08 7.09 -8.51
CA LEU A 70 -1.02 7.55 -9.41
C LEU A 70 -1.31 8.96 -9.97
N ASN A 71 -2.60 9.33 -10.05
CA ASN A 71 -3.03 10.68 -10.41
C ASN A 71 -3.47 11.54 -9.23
N GLY A 72 -3.09 11.16 -8.02
CA GLY A 72 -3.37 11.90 -6.80
C GLY A 72 -4.83 11.84 -6.36
N ASP A 73 -5.04 12.17 -5.09
CA ASP A 73 -6.34 12.21 -4.43
C ASP A 73 -6.45 13.47 -3.54
N GLY A 74 -7.68 13.91 -3.28
CA GLY A 74 -7.96 15.11 -2.49
C GLY A 74 -7.15 16.32 -2.96
N MET A 75 -6.38 16.92 -2.03
CA MET A 75 -5.53 18.10 -2.31
C MET A 75 -4.39 17.83 -3.30
N GLY A 76 -3.99 16.58 -3.50
CA GLY A 76 -2.92 16.18 -4.43
C GLY A 76 -3.43 15.76 -5.80
N LYS A 77 -4.74 15.79 -6.03
CA LYS A 77 -5.34 15.34 -7.29
C LYS A 77 -4.75 16.09 -8.48
N GLY A 78 -4.30 15.33 -9.47
CA GLY A 78 -3.69 15.82 -10.71
C GLY A 78 -2.27 16.37 -10.57
N THR A 79 -1.69 16.44 -9.37
CA THR A 79 -0.39 17.10 -9.13
C THR A 79 0.63 16.22 -8.41
N HIS A 80 0.14 15.29 -7.57
CA HIS A 80 0.98 14.41 -6.77
C HIS A 80 0.62 12.94 -7.06
N LEU A 81 1.51 12.03 -6.69
CA LEU A 81 1.16 10.67 -6.33
C LEU A 81 0.72 10.69 -4.86
N SER A 82 -0.45 10.13 -4.56
CA SER A 82 -0.95 10.01 -3.18
C SER A 82 -0.82 8.58 -2.70
N LEU A 83 -0.33 8.39 -1.48
CA LEU A 83 -0.06 7.08 -0.91
C LEU A 83 -0.69 6.95 0.48
N PHE A 84 -1.42 5.86 0.68
CA PHE A 84 -2.15 5.59 1.90
C PHE A 84 -1.88 4.20 2.45
N PHE A 85 -1.93 4.10 3.76
CA PHE A 85 -1.95 2.87 4.53
C PHE A 85 -3.39 2.49 4.88
N VAL A 86 -3.66 1.19 4.91
CA VAL A 86 -4.99 0.63 5.17
C VAL A 86 -4.87 -0.50 6.18
N VAL A 87 -5.62 -0.40 7.27
CA VAL A 87 -5.89 -1.53 8.17
C VAL A 87 -7.01 -2.36 7.56
N MET A 88 -6.78 -3.66 7.41
CA MET A 88 -7.74 -4.62 6.89
C MET A 88 -8.26 -5.51 8.02
N ARG A 89 -9.44 -6.09 7.83
CA ARG A 89 -9.95 -7.11 8.75
C ARG A 89 -9.06 -8.35 8.72
N GLY A 90 -8.46 -8.67 9.86
CA GLY A 90 -7.62 -9.85 10.08
C GLY A 90 -8.39 -10.98 10.77
N GLU A 91 -7.88 -12.20 10.64
CA GLU A 91 -8.46 -13.38 11.31
C GLU A 91 -8.26 -13.32 12.84
N TYR A 92 -7.17 -12.69 13.28
CA TYR A 92 -6.76 -12.61 14.69
C TYR A 92 -7.13 -11.28 15.36
N ASP A 93 -7.92 -10.41 14.70
CA ASP A 93 -8.35 -9.11 15.24
C ASP A 93 -8.95 -9.16 16.67
N PRO A 94 -9.64 -10.24 17.12
CA PRO A 94 -10.09 -10.36 18.51
C PRO A 94 -8.97 -10.45 19.57
N LEU A 95 -7.77 -10.88 19.18
CA LEU A 95 -6.63 -11.08 20.07
C LEU A 95 -5.68 -9.88 20.10
N LEU A 96 -5.80 -8.97 19.13
CA LEU A 96 -4.90 -7.84 18.97
C LEU A 96 -5.38 -6.61 19.75
N PRO A 97 -4.46 -5.75 20.24
CA PRO A 97 -4.84 -4.50 20.88
C PRO A 97 -5.47 -3.54 19.87
N TRP A 98 -6.39 -2.70 20.33
CA TRP A 98 -7.04 -1.67 19.50
C TRP A 98 -7.19 -0.35 20.27
N PRO A 99 -7.15 0.81 19.59
CA PRO A 99 -6.88 1.00 18.15
C PRO A 99 -5.43 0.65 17.76
N PHE A 100 -5.16 0.49 16.47
CA PHE A 100 -3.82 0.31 15.90
C PHE A 100 -2.95 1.54 16.20
N ARG A 101 -1.75 1.34 16.78
CA ARG A 101 -0.89 2.43 17.30
C ARG A 101 0.53 2.42 16.73
N GLN A 102 0.84 1.45 15.88
CA GLN A 102 2.21 1.26 15.40
C GLN A 102 2.60 2.36 14.42
N LYS A 103 3.80 2.91 14.57
CA LYS A 103 4.33 3.92 13.66
C LYS A 103 4.42 3.33 12.25
N VAL A 104 3.96 4.09 11.26
CA VAL A 104 3.98 3.70 9.85
C VAL A 104 4.93 4.61 9.08
N THR A 105 5.78 4.02 8.26
CA THR A 105 6.64 4.72 7.30
C THR A 105 6.26 4.30 5.89
N LEU A 106 5.95 5.29 5.05
CA LEU A 106 5.66 5.16 3.63
C LEU A 106 6.89 5.61 2.84
N ALA A 107 7.23 4.89 1.78
CA ALA A 107 8.39 5.24 0.96
C ALA A 107 8.15 4.96 -0.53
N LEU A 108 8.61 5.87 -1.38
CA LEU A 108 8.87 5.64 -2.80
C LEU A 108 10.37 5.40 -2.97
N LEU A 109 10.74 4.23 -3.50
CA LEU A 109 12.13 3.81 -3.57
C LEU A 109 12.83 4.37 -4.82
N ASP A 110 13.84 5.21 -4.61
CA ASP A 110 14.90 5.48 -5.60
C ASP A 110 15.61 4.18 -6.02
N GLN A 111 15.56 3.88 -7.32
CA GLN A 111 16.17 2.69 -7.93
C GLN A 111 17.62 2.91 -8.37
N GLY A 112 18.10 4.16 -8.34
CA GLY A 112 19.47 4.54 -8.63
C GLY A 112 20.47 4.15 -7.55
N PRO A 113 21.76 4.45 -7.77
CA PRO A 113 22.83 4.14 -6.82
C PRO A 113 22.75 4.98 -5.53
N SER A 114 22.13 6.15 -5.57
CA SER A 114 22.04 7.07 -4.43
C SER A 114 21.08 6.63 -3.34
N LYS A 115 20.09 5.77 -3.67
CA LYS A 115 19.05 5.28 -2.73
C LYS A 115 18.38 6.40 -1.93
N LYS A 116 18.17 7.56 -2.56
CA LYS A 116 17.48 8.72 -1.99
C LYS A 116 15.97 8.49 -2.03
N HIS A 117 15.49 7.57 -1.21
CA HIS A 117 14.06 7.27 -1.11
C HIS A 117 13.28 8.49 -0.61
N MET A 118 12.12 8.75 -1.21
CA MET A 118 11.16 9.72 -0.68
C MET A 118 10.36 9.03 0.41
N THR A 119 10.38 9.57 1.62
CA THR A 119 9.75 8.95 2.78
C THR A 119 8.85 9.92 3.51
N ASP A 120 7.76 9.39 4.06
CA ASP A 120 6.92 10.10 5.02
C ASP A 120 6.53 9.11 6.13
N MET A 121 6.35 9.61 7.35
CA MET A 121 6.01 8.78 8.49
C MET A 121 4.97 9.44 9.36
N PHE A 122 4.08 8.62 9.90
CA PHE A 122 3.07 9.08 10.83
C PHE A 122 2.88 8.08 11.96
N LYS A 123 2.44 8.61 13.11
CA LYS A 123 1.90 7.81 14.20
C LYS A 123 0.38 7.79 14.06
N PRO A 124 -0.27 6.62 14.05
CA PRO A 124 -1.73 6.52 14.01
C PRO A 124 -2.39 7.34 15.12
N ASP A 125 -3.38 8.15 14.75
CA ASP A 125 -4.23 8.86 15.69
C ASP A 125 -5.26 7.88 16.30
N PRO A 126 -5.24 7.62 17.62
CA PRO A 126 -6.16 6.70 18.27
C PRO A 126 -7.65 7.04 18.07
N ASP A 127 -7.98 8.32 17.88
CA ASP A 127 -9.36 8.77 17.73
C ASP A 127 -9.91 8.56 16.31
N SER A 128 -9.00 8.46 15.32
CA SER A 128 -9.34 8.24 13.92
C SER A 128 -9.97 6.87 13.68
N THR A 129 -11.06 6.85 12.91
CA THR A 129 -11.77 5.63 12.51
C THR A 129 -10.92 4.71 11.64
N SER A 130 -9.88 5.23 10.98
CA SER A 130 -8.96 4.45 10.14
C SER A 130 -8.20 3.37 10.91
N PHE A 131 -8.00 3.57 12.22
CA PHE A 131 -7.16 2.70 13.05
C PHE A 131 -7.95 1.92 14.11
N ARG A 132 -9.27 2.04 14.13
CA ARG A 132 -10.14 1.23 14.99
C ARG A 132 -10.17 -0.22 14.50
N LYS A 133 -10.66 -1.12 15.36
CA LYS A 133 -10.91 -2.50 14.97
C LYS A 133 -11.83 -2.55 13.74
N PRO A 134 -11.44 -3.21 12.64
CA PRO A 134 -12.26 -3.26 11.43
C PRO A 134 -13.61 -3.93 11.64
N HIS A 135 -14.66 -3.28 11.12
CA HIS A 135 -16.01 -3.85 11.02
C HIS A 135 -16.37 -4.27 9.58
N THR A 136 -15.62 -3.76 8.61
CA THR A 136 -15.68 -4.08 7.17
C THR A 136 -14.34 -4.68 6.74
N ASP A 137 -14.22 -5.15 5.50
CA ASP A 137 -12.98 -5.76 4.99
C ASP A 137 -11.75 -4.84 5.07
N MET A 138 -11.98 -3.54 4.92
CA MET A 138 -10.97 -2.49 5.03
C MET A 138 -11.54 -1.28 5.77
N ASN A 139 -10.70 -0.65 6.59
CA ASN A 139 -10.99 0.67 7.14
C ASN A 139 -10.76 1.77 6.09
N ILE A 140 -11.16 3.00 6.43
CA ILE A 140 -10.82 4.19 5.64
C ILE A 140 -9.30 4.34 5.58
N ALA A 141 -8.75 4.50 4.39
CA ALA A 141 -7.33 4.66 4.17
C ALA A 141 -6.80 5.96 4.83
N SER A 142 -5.61 5.91 5.41
CA SER A 142 -4.94 7.06 6.03
C SER A 142 -3.51 7.19 5.54
N GLY A 143 -3.05 8.39 5.24
CA GLY A 143 -1.74 8.63 4.64
C GLY A 143 -1.63 10.01 4.03
N CYS A 144 -0.92 10.12 2.92
CA CYS A 144 -0.37 11.37 2.43
C CYS A 144 -0.93 11.71 1.04
N PRO A 145 -1.94 12.60 0.94
CA PRO A 145 -2.45 13.09 -0.35
C PRO A 145 -1.36 13.78 -1.19
N LEU A 146 -0.42 14.46 -0.55
CA LEU A 146 0.68 15.19 -1.19
C LEU A 146 2.02 14.45 -1.06
N PHE A 147 2.04 13.13 -1.27
CA PHE A 147 3.22 12.31 -0.98
C PHE A 147 4.44 12.65 -1.86
N VAL A 148 4.30 12.55 -3.20
CA VAL A 148 5.39 12.90 -4.13
C VAL A 148 4.85 13.75 -5.28
N PRO A 149 5.41 14.95 -5.54
CA PRO A 149 5.03 15.74 -6.72
C PRO A 149 5.33 14.98 -8.00
N GLN A 150 4.38 14.95 -8.94
CA GLN A 150 4.55 14.22 -10.21
C GLN A 150 5.79 14.67 -11.00
N PRO A 151 6.11 15.98 -11.10
CA PRO A 151 7.34 16.42 -11.79
C PRO A 151 8.63 15.91 -11.14
N VAL A 152 8.61 15.55 -9.85
CA VAL A 152 9.77 14.97 -9.15
C VAL A 152 9.84 13.47 -9.40
N LEU A 153 8.70 12.77 -9.31
CA LEU A 153 8.58 11.34 -9.57
C LEU A 153 8.97 10.97 -11.01
N GLU A 154 8.49 11.76 -11.98
CA GLU A 154 8.61 11.50 -13.42
C GLU A 154 9.86 12.12 -14.04
N ASN A 155 10.72 12.74 -13.23
CA ASN A 155 12.02 13.21 -13.68
C ASN A 155 13.00 12.03 -13.82
N GLU A 156 13.47 11.79 -15.05
CA GLU A 156 14.38 10.69 -15.39
C GLU A 156 15.70 10.70 -14.57
N THR A 157 16.14 11.87 -14.11
CA THR A 157 17.36 12.00 -13.29
C THR A 157 17.19 11.51 -11.84
N HIS A 158 15.95 11.31 -11.38
CA HIS A 158 15.66 10.89 -10.01
C HIS A 158 15.44 9.38 -9.85
N HIS A 159 15.48 8.61 -10.94
CA HIS A 159 15.47 7.13 -10.92
C HIS A 159 14.34 6.45 -10.12
N TYR A 160 13.23 7.13 -9.85
CA TYR A 160 12.07 6.54 -9.17
C TYR A 160 11.29 5.60 -10.10
N ILE A 161 11.20 5.98 -11.38
CA ILE A 161 10.64 5.14 -12.45
C ILE A 161 11.81 4.55 -13.25
N LYS A 162 11.84 3.23 -13.39
CA LYS A 162 12.79 2.51 -14.24
C LYS A 162 12.08 1.32 -14.88
N ASP A 163 12.31 1.09 -16.17
CA ASP A 163 11.66 0.02 -16.92
C ASP A 163 10.12 0.02 -16.72
N ASP A 164 9.53 1.22 -16.83
CA ASP A 164 8.10 1.51 -16.59
C ASP A 164 7.55 0.98 -15.25
N THR A 165 8.41 0.94 -14.23
CA THR A 165 8.11 0.35 -12.92
C THR A 165 8.51 1.29 -11.78
N ILE A 166 7.66 1.36 -10.76
CA ILE A 166 7.97 1.97 -9.45
C ILE A 166 7.91 0.95 -8.32
N PHE A 167 8.61 1.24 -7.23
CA PHE A 167 8.57 0.45 -6.00
C PHE A 167 8.15 1.31 -4.81
N ILE A 168 7.13 0.86 -4.11
CA ILE A 168 6.66 1.46 -2.87
C ILE A 168 7.04 0.53 -1.72
N LYS A 169 7.54 1.10 -0.62
CA LYS A 169 7.77 0.36 0.62
C LYS A 169 6.89 0.91 1.72
N VAL A 170 6.25 0.02 2.48
CA VAL A 170 5.58 0.37 3.74
C VAL A 170 6.26 -0.41 4.85
N THR A 171 6.56 0.29 5.95
CA THR A 171 7.16 -0.31 7.14
C THR A 171 6.33 0.07 8.35
N VAL A 172 5.92 -0.93 9.10
CA VAL A 172 5.22 -0.80 10.38
C VAL A 172 6.20 -1.15 11.48
N ASP A 173 6.35 -0.26 12.45
CA ASP A 173 7.22 -0.49 13.61
C ASP A 173 6.60 -1.55 14.52
N ILE A 174 7.24 -2.72 14.56
CA ILE A 174 6.81 -3.86 15.38
C ILE A 174 7.62 -3.99 16.67
N SER A 175 8.53 -3.04 16.96
CA SER A 175 9.44 -3.12 18.12
C SER A 175 8.69 -3.10 19.46
N ASP A 176 7.55 -2.40 19.51
CA ASP A 176 6.69 -2.27 20.69
C ASP A 176 5.50 -3.26 20.67
N ALA A 177 5.38 -4.11 19.65
CA ALA A 177 4.30 -5.09 19.59
C ALA A 177 4.64 -6.25 20.53
N LEU A 178 3.92 -6.36 21.65
CA LEU A 178 3.98 -7.54 22.50
C LEU A 178 3.71 -8.78 21.63
N GLU A 179 4.66 -9.72 21.60
CA GLU A 179 4.42 -11.06 21.10
C GLU A 179 3.27 -11.68 21.92
N LEU A 180 2.28 -12.25 21.22
CA LEU A 180 1.24 -13.07 21.83
C LEU A 180 1.83 -14.39 22.33
#